data_AF-A0A183GWN8-F1
#
_entry.id   AF-A0A183GWN8-F1
#
_cell.length_a   1.000
_cell.length_b   1.000
_cell.length_c   1.000
_cell.angle_alpha   90.00
_cell.angle_beta   90.00
_cell.angle_gamma   90.00
#
_symmetry.space_group_name_H-M   'P 1'
#
loop_
_entity.id
_entity.type
_entity.pdbx_description
1 polymer ?
#
loop_
_entity_poly.entity_id
_entity_poly.type
_entity_poly.pdbx_seq_one_letter_code
_entity_poly.pdbx_strand_id
1 'polypeptide(L)'
;MLDVLCQEFFGENVRMEDVDKAKYVQYSKKKAEAVKRRNELNSLWCWMKYRIVLARHFREQTLFFPHNMDFRGRVYPVSPYLSHMGDDVNRCILKFAKGRPLGERGFLWLKLHCINLTGKMKRNSIEDRLKAAEEQLDDILDSANHPLDATCGLKGVCLGKGWWLESEEPWQTLAACMEIRDALAYQGKIEDFVRSV
;
A
#
# COMPACT_ATOMS: atom_id res chain seq x y z
N MET A 1 1.36 -50.75 2.98
CA MET A 1 0.75 -49.40 2.88
C MET A 1 1.74 -48.31 3.28
N LEU A 2 2.44 -48.43 4.42
CA LEU A 2 3.50 -47.50 4.84
C LEU A 2 4.74 -47.53 3.93
N ASP A 3 5.16 -48.70 3.44
CA ASP A 3 6.34 -48.81 2.55
C ASP A 3 6.11 -48.19 1.16
N VAL A 4 4.88 -48.28 0.63
CA VAL A 4 4.50 -47.67 -0.65
C VAL A 4 4.56 -46.14 -0.55
N LEU A 5 4.04 -45.57 0.54
CA LEU A 5 4.15 -44.14 0.83
C LEU A 5 5.60 -43.68 1.03
N CYS A 6 6.46 -44.54 1.58
CA CYS A 6 7.89 -44.24 1.73
C CYS A 6 8.58 -44.15 0.36
N GLN A 7 8.32 -45.12 -0.53
CA GLN A 7 8.88 -45.15 -1.89
C GLN A 7 8.41 -43.96 -2.74
N GLU A 8 7.13 -43.56 -2.64
CA GLU A 8 6.62 -42.38 -3.35
C GLU A 8 7.23 -41.06 -2.87
N PHE A 9 7.55 -40.94 -1.58
CA PHE A 9 8.02 -39.68 -0.99
C PHE A 9 9.55 -39.53 -0.96
N PHE A 10 10.28 -40.62 -0.77
CA PHE A 10 11.74 -40.63 -0.63
C PHE A 10 12.46 -41.28 -1.82
N GLY A 11 11.72 -41.93 -2.73
CA GLY A 11 12.25 -42.68 -3.87
C GLY A 11 12.39 -44.18 -3.57
N GLU A 12 12.38 -44.99 -4.63
CA GLU A 12 12.39 -46.47 -4.57
C GLU A 12 13.60 -47.06 -3.80
N ASN A 13 14.68 -46.29 -3.67
CA ASN A 13 15.94 -46.72 -3.05
C ASN A 13 16.06 -46.39 -1.55
N VAL A 14 15.02 -45.84 -0.91
CA VAL A 14 15.05 -45.46 0.51
C VAL A 14 14.19 -46.41 1.34
N ARG A 15 14.80 -47.11 2.29
CA ARG A 15 14.08 -47.94 3.27
C ARG A 15 13.75 -47.10 4.50
N MET A 16 12.59 -47.35 5.12
CA MET A 16 12.13 -46.64 6.32
C MET A 16 13.14 -46.68 7.49
N GLU A 17 13.92 -47.75 7.58
CA GLU A 17 14.96 -47.96 8.59
C GLU A 17 16.16 -47.01 8.43
N ASP A 18 16.43 -46.58 7.20
CA ASP A 18 17.55 -45.70 6.84
C ASP A 18 17.20 -44.21 7.05
N VAL A 19 15.93 -43.90 7.39
CA VAL A 19 15.44 -42.53 7.60
C VAL A 19 15.64 -42.10 9.06
N ASP A 20 16.53 -41.13 9.27
CA ASP A 20 16.62 -40.42 10.55
C ASP A 20 15.31 -39.67 10.82
N LYS A 21 14.50 -40.23 11.72
CA LYS A 21 13.18 -39.71 12.09
C LYS A 21 13.24 -38.26 12.58
N ALA A 22 14.28 -37.87 13.32
CA ALA A 22 14.42 -36.51 13.83
C ALA A 22 14.69 -35.53 12.69
N LYS A 23 15.60 -35.89 11.76
CA LYS A 23 15.85 -35.10 10.55
C LYS A 23 14.62 -35.01 9.65
N TYR A 24 13.87 -36.10 9.50
CA TYR A 24 12.64 -36.09 8.70
C TYR A 24 11.56 -35.19 9.32
N VAL A 25 11.36 -35.22 10.64
CA VAL A 25 10.43 -34.32 11.32
C VAL A 25 10.82 -32.86 11.11
N GLN A 26 12.12 -32.53 11.21
CA GLN A 26 12.61 -31.17 10.91
C GLN A 26 12.38 -30.78 9.44
N TYR A 27 12.68 -31.68 8.50
CA TYR A 27 12.42 -31.46 7.07
C TYR A 27 10.93 -31.24 6.80
N SER A 28 10.05 -32.07 7.35
CA SER A 28 8.61 -31.98 7.18
C SER A 28 8.07 -30.64 7.69
N LYS A 29 8.55 -30.16 8.85
CA LYS A 29 8.22 -28.83 9.37
C LYS A 29 8.66 -27.71 8.42
N LYS A 30 9.91 -27.74 7.97
CA LYS A 30 10.45 -26.74 7.02
C LYS A 30 9.69 -26.76 5.68
N LYS A 31 9.35 -27.94 5.17
CA LYS A 31 8.55 -28.09 3.94
C LYS A 31 7.15 -27.49 4.14
N ALA A 32 6.50 -27.77 5.26
CA ALA A 32 5.19 -27.21 5.57
C ALA A 32 5.22 -25.67 5.68
N GLU A 33 6.25 -25.11 6.34
CA GLU A 33 6.47 -23.66 6.43
C GLU A 33 6.72 -23.03 5.05
N ALA A 34 7.53 -23.66 4.20
CA ALA A 34 7.79 -23.18 2.85
C ALA A 34 6.52 -23.20 1.97
N VAL A 35 5.72 -24.27 2.06
CA VAL A 35 4.43 -24.38 1.35
C VAL A 35 3.45 -23.34 1.86
N LYS A 36 3.37 -23.13 3.18
CA LYS A 36 2.53 -22.08 3.79
C LYS A 36 2.92 -20.71 3.26
N ARG A 37 4.21 -20.35 3.31
CA ARG A 37 4.73 -19.08 2.80
C ARG A 37 4.43 -18.89 1.31
N ARG A 38 4.60 -19.93 0.50
CA ARG A 38 4.27 -19.87 -0.94
C ARG A 38 2.79 -19.57 -1.16
N ASN A 39 1.91 -20.25 -0.42
CA ASN A 39 0.47 -20.06 -0.56
C ASN A 39 0.03 -18.66 -0.09
N GLU A 40 0.60 -18.17 1.01
CA GLU A 40 0.36 -16.79 1.49
C GLU A 40 0.79 -15.75 0.46
N LEU A 41 2.00 -15.87 -0.10
CA LEU A 41 2.50 -14.97 -1.14
C LEU A 41 1.66 -15.04 -2.42
N ASN A 42 1.22 -16.23 -2.82
CA ASN A 42 0.35 -16.40 -3.99
C ASN A 42 -1.00 -15.71 -3.80
N SER A 43 -1.60 -15.83 -2.60
CA SER A 43 -2.84 -15.14 -2.26
C SER A 43 -2.67 -13.62 -2.30
N LEU A 44 -1.59 -13.09 -1.71
CA LEU A 44 -1.28 -11.66 -1.75
C LEU A 44 -1.01 -11.16 -3.17
N TRP A 45 -0.32 -11.94 -3.99
CA TRP A 45 -0.07 -11.62 -5.40
C TRP A 45 -1.35 -11.57 -6.21
N CYS A 46 -2.22 -12.57 -6.08
CA CYS A 46 -3.54 -12.57 -6.74
C CYS A 46 -4.37 -11.37 -6.30
N TRP A 47 -4.39 -11.07 -5.00
CA TRP A 47 -5.09 -9.92 -4.42
C TRP A 47 -4.57 -8.58 -4.99
N MET A 48 -3.25 -8.42 -5.13
CA MET A 48 -2.64 -7.25 -5.78
C MET A 48 -2.91 -7.20 -7.30
N LYS A 49 -2.90 -8.35 -7.97
CA LYS A 49 -3.15 -8.42 -9.41
C LYS A 49 -4.56 -7.96 -9.76
N TYR A 50 -5.57 -8.44 -9.06
CA TYR A 50 -6.97 -8.08 -9.34
C TYR A 50 -7.21 -6.58 -9.19
N ARG A 51 -6.73 -5.95 -8.12
CA ARG A 51 -6.91 -4.50 -7.92
C ARG A 51 -6.21 -3.67 -8.99
N ILE A 52 -4.99 -4.04 -9.41
CA ILE A 52 -4.26 -3.32 -10.46
C ILE A 52 -4.98 -3.47 -11.81
N VAL A 53 -5.47 -4.67 -12.12
CA VAL A 53 -6.24 -4.92 -13.36
C VAL A 53 -7.52 -4.08 -13.37
N LEU A 54 -8.28 -4.05 -12.27
CA LEU A 54 -9.49 -3.23 -12.16
C LEU A 54 -9.18 -1.74 -12.23
N ALA A 55 -8.15 -1.27 -11.49
CA ALA A 55 -7.71 0.12 -11.52
C ALA A 55 -7.30 0.57 -12.93
N ARG A 56 -6.62 -0.30 -13.68
CA ARG A 56 -6.26 -0.05 -15.08
C ARG A 56 -7.48 -0.02 -15.99
N HIS A 57 -8.43 -0.93 -15.80
CA HIS A 57 -9.66 -0.99 -16.60
C HIS A 57 -10.51 0.27 -16.42
N PHE A 58 -10.64 0.74 -15.18
CA PHE A 58 -11.42 1.93 -14.83
C PHE A 58 -10.61 3.23 -14.82
N ARG A 59 -9.38 3.23 -15.35
CA ARG A 59 -8.56 4.44 -15.44
C ARG A 59 -9.34 5.50 -16.22
N GLU A 60 -9.37 6.73 -15.70
CA GLU A 60 -10.10 7.87 -16.29
C GLU A 60 -11.63 7.71 -16.34
N GLN A 61 -12.19 6.70 -15.68
CA GLN A 61 -13.64 6.54 -15.53
C GLN A 61 -14.12 7.02 -14.16
N THR A 62 -15.36 7.55 -14.12
CA THR A 62 -16.02 7.88 -12.86
C THR A 62 -16.69 6.64 -12.28
N LEU A 63 -16.27 6.26 -11.07
CA LEU A 63 -16.83 5.12 -10.34
C LEU A 63 -17.84 5.58 -9.30
N PHE A 64 -18.90 4.80 -9.14
CA PHE A 64 -19.84 4.89 -8.03
C PHE A 64 -19.79 3.59 -7.23
N PHE A 65 -19.74 3.70 -5.90
CA PHE A 65 -19.74 2.55 -5.01
C PHE A 65 -21.13 2.38 -4.40
N PRO A 66 -21.96 1.43 -4.89
CA PRO A 66 -23.20 1.08 -4.20
C PRO A 66 -22.85 0.49 -2.83
N HIS A 67 -23.64 0.84 -1.82
CA HIS A 67 -23.39 0.42 -0.45
C HIS A 67 -24.50 -0.51 0.06
N ASN A 68 -24.11 -1.45 0.92
CA ASN A 68 -24.98 -2.35 1.65
C ASN A 68 -24.77 -2.15 3.17
N MET A 69 -25.69 -2.64 4.00
CA MET A 69 -25.70 -2.42 5.45
C MET A 69 -25.65 -3.75 6.22
N ASP A 70 -24.81 -3.83 7.26
CA ASP A 70 -24.81 -4.97 8.18
C ASP A 70 -25.97 -4.90 9.20
N PHE A 71 -26.17 -5.96 9.98
CA PHE A 71 -27.23 -6.03 11.01
C PHE A 71 -27.12 -4.98 12.12
N ARG A 72 -25.98 -4.28 12.22
CA ARG A 72 -25.72 -3.22 13.20
C ARG A 72 -25.89 -1.83 12.61
N GLY A 73 -26.21 -1.72 11.33
CA GLY A 73 -26.34 -0.45 10.63
C GLY A 73 -25.05 0.07 9.99
N ARG A 74 -23.93 -0.68 10.02
CA ARG A 74 -22.68 -0.25 9.38
C ARG A 74 -22.75 -0.45 7.88
N VAL A 75 -22.29 0.56 7.14
CA VAL A 75 -22.43 0.64 5.70
C VAL A 75 -21.11 0.25 5.03
N TYR A 76 -21.17 -0.63 4.03
CA TYR A 76 -20.03 -1.20 3.32
C TYR A 76 -20.21 -1.12 1.81
N PRO A 77 -19.15 -0.90 1.01
CA PRO A 77 -19.25 -0.93 -0.43
C PRO A 77 -19.51 -2.37 -0.88
N VAL A 78 -20.37 -2.56 -1.87
CA VAL A 78 -20.65 -3.90 -2.42
C VAL A 78 -19.43 -4.45 -3.18
N SER A 79 -18.59 -3.57 -3.74
CA SER A 79 -17.39 -3.94 -4.49
C SER A 79 -16.34 -4.61 -3.58
N PRO A 80 -15.97 -5.88 -3.83
CA PRO A 80 -15.09 -6.63 -2.93
C PRO A 80 -13.59 -6.38 -3.14
N TYR A 81 -13.16 -6.03 -4.36
CA TYR A 81 -11.74 -5.95 -4.72
C TYR A 81 -11.17 -4.53 -4.70
N LEU A 82 -11.94 -3.57 -5.20
CA LEU A 82 -11.55 -2.16 -5.27
C LEU A 82 -12.64 -1.32 -4.59
N SER A 83 -12.29 -0.70 -3.46
CA SER A 83 -13.15 0.24 -2.76
C SER A 83 -12.33 1.09 -1.78
N HIS A 84 -12.86 2.26 -1.43
CA HIS A 84 -12.21 3.19 -0.50
C HIS A 84 -12.13 2.66 0.95
N MET A 85 -12.86 1.59 1.30
CA MET A 85 -12.74 0.94 2.61
C MET A 85 -11.63 -0.12 2.66
N GLY A 86 -10.90 -0.32 1.57
CA GLY A 86 -9.77 -1.25 1.50
C GLY A 86 -8.53 -0.77 2.26
N ASP A 87 -7.42 -1.46 1.99
CA ASP A 87 -6.08 -1.14 2.49
C ASP A 87 -5.49 0.12 1.84
N ASP A 88 -4.32 0.54 2.30
CA ASP A 88 -3.58 1.72 1.84
C ASP A 88 -3.54 1.85 0.31
N VAL A 89 -3.23 0.74 -0.38
CA VAL A 89 -3.15 0.69 -1.85
C VAL A 89 -4.51 0.94 -2.51
N ASN A 90 -5.60 0.40 -1.95
CA ASN A 90 -6.93 0.67 -2.50
C ASN A 90 -7.33 2.14 -2.32
N ARG A 91 -6.94 2.76 -1.21
CA ARG A 91 -7.22 4.18 -0.94
C ARG A 91 -6.37 5.11 -1.80
N CYS A 92 -5.10 4.80 -2.02
CA CYS A 92 -4.21 5.65 -2.82
C CYS A 92 -4.57 5.67 -4.32
N ILE A 93 -5.14 4.58 -4.85
CA ILE A 93 -5.52 4.47 -6.26
C ILE A 93 -6.78 5.29 -6.56
N LEU A 94 -7.63 5.52 -5.56
CA LEU A 94 -8.91 6.19 -5.70
C LEU A 94 -8.80 7.67 -5.35
N LYS A 95 -9.50 8.49 -6.12
CA LYS A 95 -9.64 9.94 -5.91
C LYS A 95 -11.07 10.36 -6.22
N PHE A 96 -11.53 11.45 -5.61
CA PHE A 96 -12.84 12.00 -5.90
C PHE A 96 -12.94 12.43 -7.37
N ALA A 97 -13.96 11.95 -8.07
CA ALA A 97 -14.17 12.28 -9.48
C ALA A 97 -14.44 13.78 -9.71
N LYS A 98 -15.04 14.45 -8.71
CA LYS A 98 -15.29 15.90 -8.74
C LYS A 98 -14.34 16.58 -7.78
N GLY A 99 -13.35 17.27 -8.33
CA GLY A 99 -12.45 18.07 -7.52
C GLY A 99 -13.11 19.33 -6.96
N ARG A 100 -12.48 19.92 -5.95
CA ARG A 100 -12.88 21.22 -5.37
C ARG A 100 -11.66 22.14 -5.21
N PRO A 101 -11.83 23.47 -5.35
CA PRO A 101 -10.77 24.42 -5.04
C PRO A 101 -10.34 24.28 -3.58
N LEU A 102 -9.06 24.45 -3.29
CA LEU A 102 -8.53 24.39 -1.93
C LEU A 102 -9.16 25.43 -1.00
N GLY A 103 -9.39 26.65 -1.51
CA GLY A 103 -9.75 27.80 -0.69
C GLY A 103 -8.64 28.20 0.29
N GLU A 104 -8.93 29.19 1.13
CA GLU A 104 -7.96 29.84 2.03
C GLU A 104 -7.17 28.86 2.93
N ARG A 105 -7.83 27.79 3.41
CA ARG A 105 -7.23 26.82 4.34
C ARG A 105 -6.95 25.44 3.73
N GLY A 106 -7.32 25.20 2.47
CA GLY A 106 -7.23 23.85 1.89
C GLY A 106 -5.81 23.32 1.80
N PHE A 107 -4.84 24.19 1.50
CA PHE A 107 -3.44 23.79 1.42
C PHE A 107 -2.87 23.40 2.79
N LEU A 108 -3.26 24.13 3.85
CA LEU A 108 -2.92 23.80 5.23
C LEU A 108 -3.50 22.43 5.63
N TRP A 109 -4.76 22.14 5.26
CA TRP A 109 -5.37 20.83 5.47
C TRP A 109 -4.69 19.71 4.68
N LEU A 110 -4.21 19.99 3.46
CA LEU A 110 -3.46 19.03 2.65
C LEU A 110 -2.11 18.68 3.30
N LYS A 111 -1.36 19.67 3.78
CA LYS A 111 -0.13 19.46 4.56
C LYS A 111 -0.38 18.64 5.82
N LEU A 112 -1.39 19.01 6.60
CA LEU A 112 -1.79 18.27 7.80
C LEU A 112 -2.18 16.82 7.48
N HIS A 113 -2.92 16.60 6.40
CA HIS A 113 -3.30 15.27 5.94
C HIS A 113 -2.06 14.42 5.61
N CYS A 114 -1.10 14.97 4.85
CA CYS A 114 0.16 14.30 4.55
C CYS A 114 0.90 13.87 5.82
N ILE A 115 1.03 14.76 6.81
CA ILE A 115 1.69 14.44 8.08
C ILE A 115 0.91 13.42 8.91
N ASN A 116 -0.43 13.46 8.91
CA ASN A 116 -1.24 12.47 9.60
C ASN A 116 -1.02 11.05 9.06
N LEU A 117 -0.87 10.90 7.74
CA LEU A 117 -0.63 9.61 7.07
C LEU A 117 0.72 8.99 7.44
N THR A 118 1.71 9.80 7.87
CA THR A 118 2.99 9.27 8.37
C THR A 118 2.83 8.44 9.64
N GLY A 119 1.79 8.70 10.45
CA GLY A 119 1.58 8.04 11.75
C GLY A 119 2.54 8.47 12.87
N LYS A 120 3.55 9.31 12.57
CA LYS A 120 4.64 9.67 13.50
C LYS A 120 4.23 10.68 14.58
N MET A 121 3.15 11.44 14.37
CA MET A 121 2.75 12.58 15.23
C MET A 121 1.33 12.48 15.79
N LYS A 122 0.78 11.26 15.96
CA LYS A 122 -0.61 11.03 16.40
C LYS A 122 -0.99 11.72 17.72
N ARG A 123 -0.01 11.97 18.61
CA ARG A 123 -0.21 12.58 19.94
C ARG A 123 0.06 14.09 19.98
N ASN A 124 0.57 14.67 18.90
CA ASN A 124 0.92 16.10 18.83
C ASN A 124 -0.30 16.96 18.49
N SER A 125 -0.21 18.26 18.81
CA SER A 125 -1.21 19.26 18.44
C SER A 125 -1.30 19.44 16.91
N ILE A 126 -2.34 20.14 16.44
CA ILE A 126 -2.46 20.44 15.01
C ILE A 126 -1.35 21.40 14.58
N GLU A 127 -1.01 22.36 15.43
CA GLU A 127 0.03 23.36 15.22
C GLU A 127 1.40 22.71 15.04
N ASP A 128 1.75 21.74 15.90
CA ASP A 128 3.02 21.01 15.82
C ASP A 128 3.12 20.18 14.53
N ARG A 129 2.02 19.55 14.12
CA ARG A 129 1.98 18.76 12.88
C ARG A 129 2.14 19.64 11.65
N LEU A 130 1.54 20.83 11.65
CA LEU A 130 1.71 21.80 10.57
C LEU A 130 3.14 22.31 10.50
N LYS A 131 3.75 22.61 11.64
CA LYS A 131 5.16 22.98 11.69
C LYS A 131 6.06 21.89 11.13
N ALA A 132 5.81 20.63 11.51
CA ALA A 132 6.54 19.49 10.94
C ALA A 132 6.32 19.35 9.42
N ALA A 133 5.12 19.65 8.92
CA ALA A 133 4.85 19.65 7.47
C ALA A 133 5.69 20.68 6.72
N GLU A 134 5.93 21.85 7.31
CA GLU A 134 6.82 22.86 6.73
C GLU A 134 8.29 22.43 6.81
N GLU A 135 8.72 21.88 7.95
CA GLU A 135 10.10 21.40 8.15
C GLU A 135 10.45 20.23 7.22
N GLN A 136 9.47 19.40 6.86
CA GLN A 136 9.64 18.22 5.99
C GLN A 136 9.26 18.48 4.52
N LEU A 137 9.03 19.74 4.14
CA LEU A 137 8.55 20.06 2.79
C LEU A 137 9.50 19.57 1.69
N ASP A 138 10.81 19.64 1.91
CA ASP A 138 11.81 19.14 0.96
C ASP A 138 11.71 17.62 0.75
N ASP A 139 11.46 16.86 1.82
CA ASP A 139 11.31 15.40 1.75
C ASP A 139 9.98 15.00 1.08
N ILE A 140 8.93 15.79 1.30
CA ILE A 140 7.64 15.64 0.63
C ILE A 140 7.81 15.86 -0.88
N LEU A 141 8.51 16.93 -1.28
CA LEU A 141 8.75 17.24 -2.70
C LEU A 141 9.68 16.23 -3.37
N ASP A 142 10.72 15.78 -2.67
CA ASP A 142 11.60 14.72 -3.16
C ASP A 142 10.80 13.42 -3.39
N SER A 143 9.97 13.02 -2.43
CA SER A 143 9.11 11.84 -2.55
C SER A 143 8.16 11.92 -3.75
N ALA A 144 7.61 13.11 -4.03
CA ALA A 144 6.73 13.33 -5.18
C ALA A 144 7.47 13.27 -6.53
N ASN A 145 8.71 13.77 -6.58
CA ASN A 145 9.50 13.88 -7.81
C ASN A 145 10.27 12.59 -8.14
N HIS A 146 10.74 11.88 -7.12
CA HIS A 146 11.59 10.69 -7.24
C HIS A 146 11.02 9.50 -6.44
N PRO A 147 9.77 9.05 -6.73
CA PRO A 147 9.03 8.11 -5.89
C PRO A 147 9.66 6.71 -5.79
N LEU A 148 10.31 6.22 -6.84
CA LEU A 148 10.86 4.86 -6.93
C LEU A 148 12.39 4.82 -6.81
N ASP A 149 13.04 5.98 -6.86
CA ASP A 149 14.50 6.08 -6.93
C ASP A 149 15.17 5.76 -5.57
N ALA A 150 14.37 5.72 -4.50
CA ALA A 150 14.80 5.23 -3.19
C ALA A 150 14.88 3.69 -3.10
N THR A 151 14.20 2.98 -4.00
CA THR A 151 14.25 1.50 -4.11
C THR A 151 15.26 1.10 -5.17
N CYS A 152 16.54 1.39 -4.93
CA CYS A 152 17.59 1.12 -5.89
C CYS A 152 17.78 -0.40 -6.06
N GLY A 153 17.19 -0.95 -7.12
CA GLY A 153 17.37 -2.32 -7.56
C GLY A 153 17.34 -2.42 -9.08
N LEU A 154 18.53 -2.23 -9.69
CA LEU A 154 19.03 -2.72 -11.01
C LEU A 154 19.88 -1.71 -11.82
N LYS A 155 19.96 -0.42 -11.45
CA LYS A 155 20.81 0.55 -12.19
C LYS A 155 21.61 1.58 -11.36
N GLY A 156 21.79 1.36 -10.06
CA GLY A 156 22.90 1.95 -9.30
C GLY A 156 22.93 3.48 -9.12
N VAL A 157 21.86 4.20 -9.43
CA VAL A 157 21.75 5.64 -9.13
C VAL A 157 20.48 5.85 -8.30
N CYS A 158 20.67 6.19 -7.03
CA CYS A 158 19.59 6.54 -6.10
C CYS A 158 19.47 8.07 -6.08
N LEU A 159 18.37 8.64 -6.58
CA LEU A 159 18.16 10.09 -6.58
C LEU A 159 17.17 10.56 -5.49
N GLY A 160 16.29 9.68 -5.00
CA GLY A 160 15.31 9.99 -3.96
C GLY A 160 15.63 9.39 -2.59
N LYS A 161 15.17 10.04 -1.52
CA LYS A 161 15.38 9.65 -0.11
C LYS A 161 14.42 8.58 0.39
N GLY A 162 13.26 8.40 -0.27
CA GLY A 162 12.28 7.37 0.09
C GLY A 162 11.51 7.65 1.37
N TRP A 163 11.43 8.92 1.80
CA TRP A 163 10.79 9.34 3.04
C TRP A 163 9.36 8.80 3.20
N TRP A 164 8.58 8.76 2.10
CA TRP A 164 7.20 8.26 2.12
C TRP A 164 7.09 6.77 2.51
N LEU A 165 8.11 5.94 2.25
CA LEU A 165 8.12 4.51 2.58
C LEU A 165 8.16 4.24 4.09
N GLU A 166 8.61 5.22 4.88
CA GLU A 166 8.67 5.13 6.34
C GLU A 166 7.33 5.47 7.02
N SER A 167 6.31 5.83 6.24
CA SER A 167 4.99 6.17 6.75
C SER A 167 4.19 4.91 7.12
N GLU A 168 3.23 5.08 8.02
CA GLU A 168 2.25 4.03 8.33
C GLU A 168 1.34 3.71 7.13
N GLU A 169 0.95 4.73 6.36
CA GLU A 169 0.13 4.63 5.14
C GLU A 169 0.93 5.13 3.91
N PRO A 170 1.95 4.39 3.46
CA PRO A 170 2.97 4.89 2.54
C PRO A 170 2.40 5.34 1.20
N TRP A 171 1.49 4.59 0.59
CA TRP A 171 0.96 4.93 -0.73
C TRP A 171 0.01 6.13 -0.68
N GLN A 172 -0.80 6.26 0.37
CA GLN A 172 -1.58 7.47 0.60
C GLN A 172 -0.66 8.68 0.86
N THR A 173 0.41 8.51 1.65
CA THR A 173 1.40 9.59 1.86
C THR A 173 1.98 10.03 0.53
N LEU A 174 2.38 9.10 -0.34
CA LEU A 174 2.93 9.42 -1.65
C LEU A 174 1.93 10.19 -2.53
N ALA A 175 0.66 9.78 -2.54
CA ALA A 175 -0.39 10.50 -3.26
C ALA A 175 -0.57 11.93 -2.74
N ALA A 176 -0.52 12.12 -1.42
CA ALA A 176 -0.57 13.44 -0.79
C ALA A 176 0.68 14.29 -1.12
N CYS A 177 1.87 13.69 -1.18
CA CYS A 177 3.09 14.38 -1.61
C CYS A 177 2.97 14.91 -3.05
N MET A 178 2.45 14.10 -3.97
CA MET A 178 2.23 14.50 -5.36
C MET A 178 1.25 15.68 -5.47
N GLU A 179 0.16 15.67 -4.72
CA GLU A 179 -0.78 16.80 -4.68
C GLU A 179 -0.18 18.06 -4.06
N ILE A 180 0.67 17.95 -3.03
CA ILE A 180 1.37 19.12 -2.46
C ILE A 180 2.31 19.74 -3.50
N ARG A 181 3.07 18.91 -4.23
CA ARG A 181 3.94 19.37 -5.33
C ARG A 181 3.12 20.09 -6.40
N ASP A 182 2.01 19.48 -6.85
CA ASP A 182 1.20 20.03 -7.92
C ASP A 182 0.51 21.34 -7.51
N ALA A 183 0.08 21.45 -6.25
CA ALA A 183 -0.46 22.69 -5.68
C ALA A 183 0.59 23.81 -5.63
N LEU A 184 1.85 23.50 -5.31
CA LEU A 184 2.95 24.48 -5.29
C LEU A 184 3.42 24.88 -6.69
N ALA A 185 3.29 23.99 -7.68
CA ALA A 185 3.61 24.27 -9.07
C ALA A 185 2.49 25.04 -9.81
N TYR A 186 1.32 25.21 -9.18
CA TYR A 186 0.20 25.91 -9.77
C TYR A 186 0.53 27.41 -9.98
N GLN A 187 0.36 27.90 -11.21
CA GLN A 187 0.72 29.28 -11.58
C GLN A 187 -0.23 30.35 -11.01
N GLY A 188 -1.43 29.95 -10.58
CA GLY A 188 -2.43 30.84 -9.99
C GLY A 188 -2.32 30.96 -8.47
N LYS A 189 -3.36 31.50 -7.84
CA LYS A 189 -3.46 31.44 -6.38
C LYS A 189 -3.67 29.99 -5.96
N ILE A 190 -2.92 29.54 -4.97
CA ILE A 190 -3.01 28.16 -4.47
C ILE A 190 -4.43 27.78 -4.01
N GLU A 191 -5.21 28.76 -3.57
CA GLU A 191 -6.61 28.60 -3.16
C GLU A 191 -7.52 28.13 -4.31
N ASP A 192 -7.17 28.47 -5.54
CA ASP A 192 -7.93 28.11 -6.74
C ASP A 192 -7.53 26.74 -7.31
N PHE A 193 -6.47 26.12 -6.78
CA PHE A 193 -6.03 24.79 -7.19
C PHE A 193 -7.13 23.76 -6.90
N VAL A 194 -7.60 23.07 -7.95
CA VAL A 194 -8.67 22.09 -7.85
C VAL A 194 -8.09 20.71 -7.59
N ARG A 195 -8.29 20.17 -6.39
CA ARG A 195 -7.79 18.85 -5.97
C ARG A 195 -8.84 17.76 -6.07
N SER A 196 -8.39 16.50 -6.17
CA SER A 196 -9.25 15.30 -6.15
C SER A 196 -8.91 14.28 -5.05
N VAL A 197 -7.76 14.41 -4.40
CA VAL A 197 -7.39 13.62 -3.20
C VAL A 197 -8.17 14.10 -2.00
#